data_AF-A0A9D5K746-F1
#
_entry.id   AF-A0A9D5K746-F1
#
_cell.length_a   1.000
_cell.length_b   1.000
_cell.length_c   1.000
_cell.angle_alpha   90.00
_cell.angle_beta   90.00
_cell.angle_gamma   90.00
#
_symmetry.space_group_name_H-M   'P 1'
#
loop_
_entity.id
_entity.type
_entity.pdbx_description
1 polymer ?
#
loop_
_entity_poly.entity_id
_entity_poly.type
_entity_poly.pdbx_seq_one_letter_code
_entity_poly.pdbx_strand_id
1 'polypeptide(L)'
;MKRRLLSVLLVLALLRLGCTTFPTTYDRVEKLRLLDFIYEPAEAAPGDTVKLTAVFAGDTIGLNDIRWDYSDRFVNNMYGTKGALDTLPLPVTPRETEFSDSTTSFTFDFVIPEDIMHKSPMIPDNWIEIIPEDLQDALPQELKSLSKHQVLTTLETLADAAEAGMDITALAEPEFLRLLPVALQLFSTQRCIMAKLKGRHRIMSLYSVRYNNRFASIPELNVPVNRNPVITSIDIYKVRGDKISLFDPDTDPFDERISLSDSGISPIVTIDKGYSYFVAAKTDSVDTAMSFESAAGSGGQPSKKYTENHLTQWYYELYGKELNKVSAYDYMNIVNMQNMVEPLYPALDARVQGATIWLQVYDQYLGERLRPEGSTLKEVYVRFEYTDAYMASVDD
;
A
#
# COMPACT_ATOMS: atom_id res chain seq x y z
N MET A 1 -4.02 -55.07 0.96
CA MET A 1 -4.22 -54.11 -0.16
C MET A 1 -5.41 -53.17 0.04
N LYS A 2 -6.64 -53.63 0.32
CA LYS A 2 -7.84 -52.79 0.37
C LYS A 2 -7.76 -51.54 1.30
N ARG A 3 -7.16 -51.66 2.49
CA ARG A 3 -6.98 -50.52 3.41
C ARG A 3 -6.06 -49.42 2.88
N ARG A 4 -4.98 -49.78 2.16
CA ARG A 4 -4.03 -48.80 1.59
C ARG A 4 -4.65 -48.03 0.41
N LEU A 5 -5.47 -48.70 -0.40
CA LEU A 5 -6.18 -48.07 -1.51
C LEU A 5 -7.21 -47.03 -1.02
N LEU A 6 -7.93 -47.36 0.07
CA LEU A 6 -8.91 -46.46 0.67
C LEU A 6 -8.25 -45.18 1.25
N SER A 7 -7.10 -45.32 1.92
CA SER A 7 -6.36 -44.16 2.44
C SER A 7 -5.82 -43.25 1.33
N VAL A 8 -5.33 -43.82 0.21
CA VAL A 8 -4.86 -43.03 -0.93
C VAL A 8 -6.01 -42.30 -1.63
N LEU A 9 -7.16 -42.95 -1.80
CA LEU A 9 -8.37 -42.32 -2.35
C LEU A 9 -8.91 -41.21 -1.44
N LEU A 10 -8.86 -41.39 -0.12
CA LEU A 10 -9.28 -40.36 0.84
C LEU A 10 -8.34 -39.15 0.79
N VAL A 11 -7.02 -39.35 0.71
CA VAL A 11 -6.05 -38.25 0.55
C VAL A 11 -6.24 -37.54 -0.79
N LEU A 12 -6.45 -38.26 -1.90
CA LEU A 12 -6.75 -37.66 -3.20
C LEU A 12 -8.09 -36.90 -3.20
N ALA A 13 -9.11 -37.40 -2.50
CA ALA A 13 -10.39 -36.71 -2.33
C ALA A 13 -10.24 -35.45 -1.47
N LEU A 14 -9.45 -35.50 -0.39
CA LEU A 14 -9.13 -34.35 0.45
C LEU A 14 -8.26 -33.31 -0.27
N LEU A 15 -7.33 -33.75 -1.13
CA LEU A 15 -6.55 -32.86 -2.01
C LEU A 15 -7.44 -32.19 -3.07
N ARG A 16 -8.51 -32.85 -3.54
CA ARG A 16 -9.50 -32.24 -4.43
C ARG A 16 -10.51 -31.34 -3.72
N LEU A 17 -10.81 -31.60 -2.45
CA LEU A 17 -11.65 -30.72 -1.62
C LEU A 17 -10.86 -29.50 -1.08
N GLY A 18 -9.53 -29.55 -1.09
CA GLY A 18 -8.64 -28.46 -0.67
C GLY A 18 -8.19 -27.51 -1.79
N CYS A 19 -8.63 -27.72 -3.04
CA CYS A 19 -8.27 -26.88 -4.20
C CYS A 19 -9.48 -26.14 -4.80
N THR A 20 -10.47 -25.77 -3.99
CA THR A 20 -11.31 -24.62 -4.36
C THR A 20 -10.60 -23.39 -3.80
N THR A 21 -9.73 -22.78 -4.60
CA THR A 21 -9.42 -21.37 -4.44
C THR A 21 -10.76 -20.64 -4.46
N PHE A 22 -11.27 -20.30 -3.27
CA PHE A 22 -12.26 -19.24 -3.19
C PHE A 22 -11.63 -18.03 -3.91
N PRO A 23 -12.27 -17.42 -4.91
CA PRO A 23 -11.82 -16.14 -5.41
C PRO A 23 -12.04 -15.14 -4.28
N THR A 24 -11.04 -14.99 -3.41
CA THR A 24 -11.01 -13.96 -2.36
C THR A 24 -10.71 -12.58 -2.95
N THR A 25 -10.45 -12.52 -4.26
CA THR A 25 -10.27 -11.33 -5.08
C THR A 25 -11.58 -11.03 -5.82
N TYR A 26 -12.61 -10.58 -5.09
CA TYR A 26 -13.70 -9.86 -5.74
C TYR A 26 -13.19 -8.46 -6.03
N ASP A 27 -12.65 -8.30 -7.21
CA ASP A 27 -11.91 -7.14 -7.68
C ASP A 27 -12.81 -6.00 -8.15
N ARG A 28 -13.98 -6.40 -8.67
CA ARG A 28 -15.13 -5.54 -8.89
C ARG A 28 -15.70 -5.03 -7.58
N VAL A 29 -15.93 -3.73 -7.50
CA VAL A 29 -16.60 -3.10 -6.36
C VAL A 29 -18.12 -3.23 -6.53
N GLU A 30 -18.74 -4.19 -5.85
CA GLU A 30 -20.22 -4.34 -5.82
C GLU A 30 -20.85 -3.93 -4.49
N LYS A 31 -20.02 -3.85 -3.46
CA LYS A 31 -20.39 -3.49 -2.10
C LYS A 31 -19.34 -2.52 -1.60
N LEU A 32 -19.65 -1.84 -0.50
CA LEU A 32 -18.70 -0.97 0.17
C LEU A 32 -17.32 -1.62 0.30
N ARG A 33 -16.32 -0.95 -0.26
CA ARG A 33 -14.92 -1.35 -0.21
C ARG A 33 -14.09 -0.15 0.18
N LEU A 34 -13.15 -0.34 1.10
CA LEU A 34 -12.07 0.62 1.28
C LEU A 34 -11.10 0.46 0.10
N LEU A 35 -10.89 1.54 -0.63
CA LEU A 35 -9.89 1.61 -1.68
C LEU A 35 -8.51 1.92 -1.07
N ASP A 36 -8.43 2.94 -0.21
CA ASP A 36 -7.15 3.33 0.39
C ASP A 36 -7.28 4.11 1.71
N PHE A 37 -6.23 4.05 2.51
CA PHE A 37 -5.90 5.00 3.57
C PHE A 37 -4.65 5.79 3.17
N ILE A 38 -4.86 6.99 2.64
CA ILE A 38 -3.78 7.85 2.19
C ILE A 38 -3.31 8.71 3.35
N TYR A 39 -2.02 8.64 3.69
CA TYR A 39 -1.41 9.44 4.75
C TYR A 39 -0.51 10.51 4.15
N GLU A 40 -0.65 11.74 4.65
CA GLU A 40 0.18 12.87 4.24
C GLU A 40 0.72 13.60 5.48
N PRO A 41 2.04 13.51 5.75
CA PRO A 41 3.06 12.73 5.01
C PRO A 41 2.93 11.20 5.21
N ALA A 42 3.57 10.41 4.33
CA ALA A 42 3.61 8.94 4.39
C ALA A 42 4.27 8.41 5.67
N GLU A 43 5.18 9.20 6.25
CA GLU A 43 5.83 8.95 7.54
C GLU A 43 5.92 10.26 8.33
N ALA A 44 5.89 10.15 9.65
CA ALA A 44 5.97 11.32 10.51
C ALA A 44 6.74 11.01 11.80
N ALA A 45 7.37 12.05 12.35
CA ALA A 45 8.02 12.02 13.64
C ALA A 45 6.99 12.29 14.76
N PRO A 46 7.32 11.95 16.01
CA PRO A 46 6.62 12.46 17.17
C PRO A 46 6.47 14.00 17.12
N GLY A 47 5.29 14.50 17.47
CA GLY A 47 4.91 15.92 17.38
C GLY A 47 4.33 16.35 16.03
N ASP A 48 4.57 15.61 14.94
CA ASP A 48 4.06 15.97 13.62
C ASP A 48 2.54 15.81 13.51
N THR A 49 1.94 16.62 12.65
CA THR A 49 0.55 16.48 12.22
C THR A 49 0.48 15.68 10.93
N VAL A 50 -0.39 14.68 10.92
CA VAL A 50 -0.63 13.79 9.78
C VAL A 50 -2.07 13.91 9.36
N LYS A 51 -2.28 14.12 8.06
CA LYS A 51 -3.60 14.05 7.44
C LYS A 51 -3.83 12.63 6.94
N LEU A 52 -4.99 12.06 7.28
CA LEU A 52 -5.45 10.78 6.74
C LEU A 52 -6.70 11.02 5.90
N THR A 53 -6.69 10.49 4.68
CA THR A 53 -7.85 10.41 3.78
C THR A 53 -8.21 8.95 3.56
N ALA A 54 -9.40 8.55 4.01
CA ALA A 54 -9.94 7.22 3.80
C ALA A 54 -10.90 7.25 2.61
N VAL A 55 -10.63 6.50 1.55
CA VAL A 55 -11.44 6.51 0.33
C VAL A 55 -12.18 5.18 0.19
N PHE A 56 -13.50 5.25 0.04
CA PHE A 56 -14.38 4.11 -0.13
C PHE A 56 -15.12 4.19 -1.48
N ALA A 57 -15.46 3.04 -2.06
CA ALA A 57 -16.32 2.92 -3.23
C ALA A 57 -17.42 1.86 -3.02
N GLY A 58 -18.41 1.83 -3.90
CA GLY A 58 -19.58 0.95 -3.82
C GLY A 58 -20.73 1.57 -3.02
N ASP A 59 -21.25 0.86 -2.01
CA ASP A 59 -22.36 1.39 -1.21
C ASP A 59 -22.00 2.74 -0.56
N THR A 60 -22.83 3.75 -0.75
CA THR A 60 -22.68 5.03 -0.05
C THR A 60 -22.77 4.83 1.46
N ILE A 61 -21.83 5.44 2.18
CA ILE A 61 -21.83 5.48 3.65
C ILE A 61 -21.71 6.93 4.12
N GLY A 62 -22.31 7.25 5.25
CA GLY A 62 -22.14 8.55 5.89
C GLY A 62 -21.21 8.50 7.09
N LEU A 63 -20.86 9.67 7.62
CA LEU A 63 -20.09 9.81 8.87
C LEU A 63 -20.66 9.00 10.04
N ASN A 64 -21.99 8.89 10.11
CA ASN A 64 -22.68 8.17 11.18
C ASN A 64 -22.57 6.64 11.04
N ASP A 65 -22.11 6.12 9.91
CA ASP A 65 -21.99 4.68 9.66
C ASP A 65 -20.64 4.11 10.11
N ILE A 66 -19.68 4.99 10.41
CA ILE A 66 -18.33 4.61 10.82
C ILE A 66 -18.04 5.10 12.23
N ARG A 67 -17.61 4.19 13.12
CA ARG A 67 -16.91 4.58 14.34
C ARG A 67 -15.41 4.52 14.10
N TRP A 68 -14.75 5.63 14.37
CA TRP A 68 -13.30 5.76 14.27
C TRP A 68 -12.66 5.61 15.63
N ASP A 69 -11.73 4.68 15.73
CA ASP A 69 -10.93 4.45 16.93
C ASP A 69 -9.44 4.45 16.53
N TYR A 70 -8.55 4.63 17.49
CA TYR A 70 -7.10 4.55 17.30
C TYR A 70 -6.42 3.84 18.47
N SER A 71 -5.15 3.45 18.26
CA SER A 71 -4.29 2.90 19.32
C SER A 71 -2.83 3.21 19.02
N ASP A 72 -2.16 3.83 20.01
CA ASP A 72 -0.73 4.11 19.97
C ASP A 72 0.13 2.95 20.51
N ARG A 73 -0.53 2.00 21.19
CA ARG A 73 0.10 0.82 21.75
C ARG A 73 -0.24 -0.40 20.91
N PHE A 74 0.38 -0.46 19.75
CA PHE A 74 0.27 -1.58 18.82
C PHE A 74 1.34 -2.63 19.14
N VAL A 75 1.01 -3.91 18.95
CA VAL A 75 1.95 -5.03 19.09
C VAL A 75 1.87 -5.91 17.86
N ASN A 76 3.03 -6.41 17.45
CA ASN A 76 3.16 -7.50 16.50
C ASN A 76 3.98 -8.60 17.18
N ASN A 77 3.42 -9.79 17.30
CA ASN A 77 4.19 -10.91 17.85
C ASN A 77 5.00 -11.61 16.74
N MET A 78 5.92 -12.50 17.14
CA MET A 78 6.74 -13.28 16.20
C MET A 78 5.95 -14.18 15.24
N TYR A 79 4.66 -14.43 15.53
CA TYR A 79 3.76 -15.21 14.69
C TYR A 79 2.93 -14.33 13.73
N GLY A 80 3.24 -13.03 13.64
CA GLY A 80 2.51 -12.07 12.80
C GLY A 80 1.14 -11.69 13.33
N THR A 81 0.82 -12.03 14.59
CA THR A 81 -0.42 -11.60 15.23
C THR A 81 -0.31 -10.13 15.58
N LYS A 82 -1.18 -9.34 14.97
CA LYS A 82 -1.31 -7.90 15.12
C LYS A 82 -2.39 -7.57 16.16
N GLY A 83 -2.07 -6.69 17.11
CA GLY A 83 -2.99 -6.33 18.19
C GLY A 83 -2.88 -4.87 18.63
N ALA A 84 -4.03 -4.24 18.86
CA ALA A 84 -4.13 -2.92 19.49
C ALA A 84 -4.51 -3.11 20.97
N LEU A 85 -3.64 -2.69 21.91
CA LEU A 85 -3.83 -2.96 23.34
C LEU A 85 -4.79 -1.96 24.01
N ASP A 86 -4.73 -0.68 23.63
CA ASP A 86 -5.51 0.39 24.25
C ASP A 86 -6.28 1.18 23.17
N THR A 87 -7.35 0.57 22.66
CA THR A 87 -8.16 1.20 21.62
C THR A 87 -9.03 2.31 22.21
N LEU A 88 -8.82 3.54 21.75
CA LEU A 88 -9.54 4.74 22.17
C LEU A 88 -10.36 5.32 21.00
N PRO A 89 -11.47 6.01 21.26
CA PRO A 89 -12.16 6.78 20.22
C PRO A 89 -11.20 7.81 19.60
N LEU A 90 -11.29 8.02 18.29
CA LEU A 90 -10.49 9.03 17.61
C LEU A 90 -10.77 10.43 18.23
N PRO A 91 -9.73 11.19 18.65
CA PRO A 91 -9.91 12.44 19.38
C PRO A 91 -10.22 13.63 18.47
N VAL A 92 -10.47 13.36 17.19
CA VAL A 92 -10.81 14.34 16.16
C VAL A 92 -12.04 13.86 15.41
N THR A 93 -12.83 14.80 14.89
CA THR A 93 -14.03 14.49 14.12
C THR A 93 -13.66 14.38 12.64
N PRO A 94 -13.84 13.20 12.02
CA PRO A 94 -13.71 13.04 10.57
C PRO A 94 -14.67 13.95 9.83
N ARG A 95 -14.21 14.48 8.70
CA ARG A 95 -15.03 15.26 7.78
C ARG A 95 -15.24 14.44 6.53
N GLU A 96 -16.47 14.42 6.05
CA GLU A 96 -16.73 13.92 4.70
C GLU A 96 -16.11 14.90 3.71
N THR A 97 -15.35 14.36 2.76
CA THR A 97 -14.63 15.13 1.75
C THR A 97 -14.98 14.60 0.37
N GLU A 98 -14.90 15.47 -0.62
CA GLU A 98 -15.00 15.08 -2.02
C GLU A 98 -13.66 14.47 -2.46
N PHE A 99 -13.73 13.27 -3.04
CA PHE A 99 -12.62 12.67 -3.77
C PHE A 99 -13.03 12.51 -5.23
N SER A 100 -14.25 12.00 -5.46
CA SER A 100 -14.93 11.98 -6.74
C SER A 100 -16.44 11.74 -6.57
N ASP A 101 -17.19 11.79 -7.67
CA ASP A 101 -18.61 11.42 -7.70
C ASP A 101 -18.87 9.92 -7.46
N SER A 102 -17.85 9.08 -7.64
CA SER A 102 -17.95 7.61 -7.52
C SER A 102 -17.44 7.07 -6.18
N THR A 103 -17.03 7.95 -5.28
CA THR A 103 -16.42 7.55 -4.00
C THR A 103 -17.04 8.31 -2.83
N THR A 104 -16.89 7.74 -1.64
CA THR A 104 -17.09 8.45 -0.38
C THR A 104 -15.75 8.55 0.31
N SER A 105 -15.34 9.76 0.70
CA SER A 105 -14.08 9.94 1.41
C SER A 105 -14.25 10.64 2.76
N PHE A 106 -13.40 10.27 3.71
CA PHE A 106 -13.34 10.89 5.03
C PHE A 106 -11.93 11.35 5.33
N THR A 107 -11.78 12.61 5.71
CA THR A 107 -10.49 13.22 6.02
C THR A 107 -10.45 13.73 7.45
N PHE A 108 -9.33 13.53 8.13
CA PHE A 108 -9.00 14.18 9.39
C PHE A 108 -7.50 14.30 9.60
N ASP A 109 -7.12 15.29 10.40
CA ASP A 109 -5.75 15.51 10.86
C ASP A 109 -5.60 14.98 12.28
N PHE A 110 -4.47 14.35 12.57
CA PHE A 110 -4.10 13.96 13.93
C PHE A 110 -2.64 14.26 14.22
N VAL A 111 -2.35 14.56 15.49
CA VAL A 111 -0.98 14.78 15.96
C VAL A 111 -0.40 13.48 16.50
N ILE A 112 0.84 13.15 16.13
CA ILE A 112 1.60 12.07 16.74
C ILE A 112 2.05 12.51 18.14
N PRO A 113 1.70 11.79 19.23
CA PRO A 113 2.14 12.12 20.57
C PRO A 113 3.66 12.08 20.67
N GLU A 114 4.24 13.09 21.31
CA GLU A 114 5.69 13.19 21.51
C GLU A 114 6.27 11.94 22.19
N ASP A 115 5.53 11.33 23.11
CA ASP A 115 5.97 10.18 23.91
C ASP A 115 5.59 8.80 23.35
N ILE A 116 5.09 8.74 22.11
CA ILE A 116 4.60 7.49 21.51
C ILE A 116 5.65 6.38 21.47
N MET A 117 6.90 6.73 21.17
CA MET A 117 8.01 5.75 21.11
C MET A 117 8.42 5.27 22.50
N HIS A 118 8.44 6.17 23.49
CA HIS A 118 8.73 5.81 24.89
C HIS A 118 7.69 4.83 25.44
N LYS A 119 6.41 5.03 25.11
CA LYS A 119 5.29 4.19 25.57
C LYS A 119 5.03 2.95 24.70
N SER A 120 5.65 2.86 23.53
CA SER A 120 5.38 1.79 22.58
C SER A 120 5.91 0.44 23.10
N PRO A 121 5.06 -0.61 23.11
CA PRO A 121 5.50 -1.97 23.41
C PRO A 121 6.28 -2.61 22.24
N MET A 122 6.32 -1.99 21.05
CA MET A 122 7.12 -2.46 19.91
C MET A 122 8.61 -2.20 20.09
N ILE A 123 8.96 -1.31 21.01
CA ILE A 123 10.34 -0.99 21.39
C ILE A 123 10.52 -1.49 22.83
N PRO A 124 11.09 -2.69 23.04
CA PRO A 124 11.24 -3.23 24.38
C PRO A 124 12.29 -2.47 25.17
N ASP A 125 12.21 -2.54 26.50
CA ASP A 125 13.18 -1.89 27.39
C ASP A 125 14.60 -2.44 27.16
N ASN A 126 14.71 -3.76 26.93
CA ASN A 126 15.93 -4.40 26.45
C ASN A 126 15.92 -4.47 24.92
N TRP A 127 16.04 -3.31 24.27
CA TRP A 127 15.97 -3.17 22.80
C TRP A 127 17.04 -3.96 22.04
N ILE A 128 18.09 -4.45 22.69
CA ILE A 128 19.09 -5.31 22.03
C ILE A 128 18.49 -6.67 21.65
N GLU A 129 17.52 -7.19 22.41
CA GLU A 129 16.92 -8.51 22.17
C GLU A 129 16.13 -8.60 20.86
N ILE A 130 15.73 -7.46 20.28
CA ILE A 130 15.02 -7.44 18.98
C ILE A 130 15.99 -7.41 17.78
N ILE A 131 17.29 -7.33 18.05
CA ILE A 131 18.33 -7.29 17.03
C ILE A 131 18.85 -8.71 16.81
N PRO A 132 18.96 -9.19 15.55
CA PRO A 132 19.63 -10.45 15.25
C PRO A 132 21.04 -10.52 15.88
N GLU A 133 21.41 -11.67 16.46
CA GLU A 133 22.67 -11.83 17.23
C GLU A 133 23.91 -11.41 16.42
N ASP A 134 23.94 -11.75 15.13
CA ASP A 134 25.02 -11.39 14.20
C ASP A 134 25.18 -9.87 14.01
N LEU A 135 24.11 -9.11 14.22
CA LEU A 135 24.09 -7.65 14.12
C LEU A 135 24.35 -6.98 15.47
N GLN A 136 24.09 -7.66 16.60
CA GLN A 136 24.45 -7.15 17.92
C GLN A 136 25.98 -7.02 18.09
N ASP A 137 26.74 -7.92 17.48
CA ASP A 137 28.21 -7.88 17.50
C ASP A 137 28.77 -6.71 16.69
N ALA A 138 28.05 -6.25 15.67
CA ALA A 138 28.44 -5.08 14.87
C ALA A 138 28.19 -3.75 15.61
N LEU A 139 27.38 -3.75 16.67
CA LEU A 139 27.10 -2.56 17.47
C LEU A 139 28.22 -2.27 18.49
N PRO A 140 28.65 -1.00 18.63
CA PRO A 140 29.55 -0.57 19.69
C PRO A 140 29.02 -0.91 21.08
N GLN A 141 29.92 -1.22 22.01
CA GLN A 141 29.54 -1.63 23.37
C GLN A 141 28.90 -0.46 24.13
N GLU A 142 29.33 0.75 23.83
CA GLU A 142 28.84 2.02 24.37
C GLU A 142 27.36 2.18 24.03
N LEU A 143 26.98 1.98 22.76
CA LEU A 143 25.58 2.02 22.34
C LEU A 143 24.76 0.92 23.01
N LYS A 144 25.28 -0.32 23.08
CA LYS A 144 24.62 -1.44 23.77
C LYS A 144 24.43 -1.19 25.28
N SER A 145 25.22 -0.33 25.89
CA SER A 145 25.07 -0.01 27.32
C SER A 145 23.94 0.99 27.61
N LEU A 146 23.39 1.66 26.58
CA LEU A 146 22.34 2.66 26.75
C LEU A 146 20.97 2.00 26.95
N SER A 147 20.21 2.52 27.92
CA SER A 147 18.79 2.18 28.08
C SER A 147 17.96 2.71 26.90
N LYS A 148 16.79 2.10 26.66
CA LYS A 148 15.80 2.57 25.69
C LYS A 148 15.56 4.08 25.80
N HIS A 149 15.36 4.58 27.02
CA HIS A 149 15.07 5.98 27.27
C HIS A 149 16.24 6.89 26.86
N GLN A 150 17.48 6.52 27.20
CA GLN A 150 18.66 7.28 26.81
C GLN A 150 18.80 7.37 25.28
N VAL A 151 18.62 6.25 24.57
CA VAL A 151 18.73 6.25 23.10
C VAL A 151 17.64 7.13 22.48
N LEU A 152 16.38 7.00 22.93
CA LEU A 152 15.28 7.83 22.44
C LEU A 152 15.51 9.32 22.69
N THR A 153 15.95 9.70 23.90
CA THR A 153 16.26 11.11 24.21
C THR A 153 17.42 11.65 23.38
N THR A 154 18.43 10.82 23.09
CA THR A 154 19.49 11.20 22.15
C THR A 154 18.94 11.41 20.74
N LEU A 155 18.09 10.50 20.24
CA LEU A 155 17.47 10.64 18.91
C LEU A 155 16.60 11.89 18.81
N GLU A 156 15.78 12.17 19.84
CA GLU A 156 14.99 13.40 19.95
C GLU A 156 15.86 14.64 19.87
N THR A 157 16.91 14.71 20.70
CA THR A 157 17.83 15.85 20.73
C THR A 157 18.49 16.08 19.37
N LEU A 158 18.90 15.01 18.68
CA LEU A 158 19.50 15.10 17.36
C LEU A 158 18.50 15.49 16.28
N ALA A 159 17.26 15.00 16.37
CA ALA A 159 16.19 15.31 15.44
C ALA A 159 15.79 16.79 15.55
N ASP A 160 15.63 17.31 16.78
CA ASP A 160 15.34 18.72 17.03
C ASP A 160 16.47 19.64 16.53
N ALA A 161 17.72 19.23 16.77
CA ALA A 161 18.89 19.96 16.28
C ALA A 161 18.97 19.95 14.74
N ALA A 162 18.71 18.80 14.10
CA ALA A 162 18.70 18.68 12.65
C ALA A 162 17.61 19.55 12.00
N GLU A 163 16.41 19.56 12.58
CA GLU A 163 15.30 20.40 12.12
C GLU A 163 15.59 21.89 12.30
N ALA A 164 16.27 22.26 13.39
CA ALA A 164 16.75 23.62 13.63
C ALA A 164 17.94 24.03 12.73
N GLY A 165 18.43 23.13 11.85
CA GLY A 165 19.57 23.37 10.97
C GLY A 165 20.92 23.45 11.70
N MET A 166 21.02 22.85 12.89
CA MET A 166 22.25 22.79 13.68
C MET A 166 23.17 21.66 13.20
N ASP A 167 24.47 21.83 13.42
CA ASP A 167 25.47 20.79 13.15
C ASP A 167 25.40 19.68 14.21
N ILE A 168 24.74 18.58 13.85
CA ILE A 168 24.58 17.41 14.73
C ILE A 168 25.90 16.66 14.98
N THR A 169 26.95 16.90 14.19
CA THR A 169 28.28 16.28 14.42
C THR A 169 28.97 16.80 15.67
N ALA A 170 28.54 17.97 16.16
CA ALA A 170 28.96 18.51 17.45
C ALA A 170 28.19 17.89 18.64
N LEU A 171 27.09 17.19 18.39
CA LEU A 171 26.17 16.68 19.41
C LEU A 171 26.27 15.16 19.62
N ALA A 172 26.81 14.43 18.65
CA ALA A 172 26.99 13.00 18.73
C ALA A 172 28.32 12.54 18.15
N GLU A 173 28.84 11.43 18.69
CA GLU A 173 30.06 10.82 18.20
C GLU A 173 29.87 10.32 16.75
N PRO A 174 30.91 10.39 15.90
CA PRO A 174 30.82 9.93 14.51
C PRO A 174 30.36 8.48 14.36
N GLU A 175 30.71 7.63 15.31
CA GLU A 175 30.30 6.22 15.33
C GLU A 175 28.79 6.06 15.54
N PHE A 176 28.18 6.88 16.40
CA PHE A 176 26.73 6.90 16.59
C PHE A 176 26.02 7.41 15.34
N LEU A 177 26.51 8.50 14.74
CA LEU A 177 25.93 9.07 13.52
C LEU A 177 25.98 8.08 12.34
N ARG A 178 27.03 7.27 12.25
CA ARG A 178 27.12 6.17 11.28
C ARG A 178 26.04 5.11 11.48
N LEU A 179 25.62 4.89 12.73
CA LEU A 179 24.58 3.93 13.10
C LEU A 179 23.18 4.56 13.20
N LEU A 180 23.05 5.85 12.89
CA LEU A 180 21.77 6.55 12.97
C LEU A 180 20.67 5.86 12.15
N PRO A 181 20.89 5.41 10.90
CA PRO A 181 19.85 4.69 10.15
C PRO A 181 19.37 3.40 10.85
N VAL A 182 20.27 2.68 11.54
CA VAL A 182 19.95 1.49 12.33
C VAL A 182 19.09 1.88 13.53
N ALA A 183 19.51 2.92 14.27
CA ALA A 183 18.76 3.41 15.42
C ALA A 183 17.36 3.89 15.02
N LEU A 184 17.22 4.63 13.93
CA LEU A 184 15.92 5.09 13.42
C LEU A 184 14.97 3.94 13.08
N GLN A 185 15.49 2.83 12.54
CA GLN A 185 14.69 1.64 12.26
C GLN A 185 14.30 0.86 13.51
N LEU A 186 15.17 0.76 14.53
CA LEU A 186 14.90 0.04 15.78
C LEU A 186 13.89 0.79 16.66
N PHE A 187 14.05 2.10 16.71
CA PHE A 187 13.26 2.98 17.55
C PHE A 187 12.08 3.57 16.79
N SER A 188 11.56 2.86 15.78
CA SER A 188 10.28 3.14 15.14
C SER A 188 9.14 2.37 15.79
N THR A 189 7.94 2.93 15.69
CA THR A 189 6.68 2.35 16.18
C THR A 189 5.56 2.53 15.17
N GLN A 190 4.38 1.98 15.44
CA GLN A 190 3.19 2.19 14.64
C GLN A 190 2.01 2.71 15.47
N ARG A 191 1.26 3.63 14.89
CA ARG A 191 -0.10 3.98 15.31
C ARG A 191 -1.08 3.17 14.49
N CYS A 192 -2.09 2.59 15.13
CA CYS A 192 -3.16 1.89 14.44
C CYS A 192 -4.42 2.76 14.39
N ILE A 193 -4.91 3.05 13.18
CA ILE A 193 -6.21 3.66 12.94
C ILE A 193 -7.23 2.57 12.59
N MET A 194 -8.43 2.67 13.15
CA MET A 194 -9.49 1.68 12.98
C MET A 194 -10.79 2.33 12.52
N ALA A 195 -11.31 1.85 11.40
CA ALA A 195 -12.66 2.15 10.94
C ALA A 195 -13.58 0.97 11.27
N LYS A 196 -14.58 1.19 12.13
CA LYS A 196 -15.59 0.17 12.49
C LYS A 196 -16.92 0.54 11.84
N LEU A 197 -17.20 -0.13 10.73
CA LEU A 197 -18.43 0.06 9.96
C LEU A 197 -19.61 -0.64 10.67
N LYS A 198 -20.71 0.08 10.89
CA LYS A 198 -21.90 -0.45 11.59
C LYS A 198 -22.43 -1.73 10.92
N GLY A 199 -22.50 -2.82 11.69
CA GLY A 199 -22.99 -4.12 11.20
C GLY A 199 -22.11 -4.79 10.14
N ARG A 200 -20.90 -4.29 9.90
CA ARG A 200 -19.95 -4.77 8.87
C ARG A 200 -18.59 -5.10 9.49
N HIS A 201 -17.55 -5.11 8.66
CA HIS A 201 -16.19 -5.44 9.02
C HIS A 201 -15.47 -4.26 9.72
N ARG A 202 -14.43 -4.61 10.49
CA ARG A 202 -13.46 -3.66 11.06
C ARG A 202 -12.28 -3.58 10.10
N ILE A 203 -11.88 -2.36 9.76
CA ILE A 203 -10.68 -2.12 8.96
C ILE A 203 -9.60 -1.55 9.89
N MET A 204 -8.36 -1.98 9.68
CA MET A 204 -7.20 -1.53 10.42
C MET A 204 -6.18 -0.99 9.43
N SER A 205 -5.64 0.18 9.73
CA SER A 205 -4.49 0.74 9.04
C SER A 205 -3.39 1.01 10.05
N LEU A 206 -2.15 0.75 9.65
CA LEU A 206 -0.97 0.90 10.47
C LEU A 206 -0.14 2.02 9.89
N TYR A 207 0.11 3.05 10.68
CA TYR A 207 0.89 4.20 10.30
C TYR A 207 2.21 4.20 11.04
N SER A 208 3.32 4.19 10.31
CA SER A 208 4.66 4.14 10.88
C SER A 208 5.11 5.51 11.39
N VAL A 209 5.68 5.53 12.58
CA VAL A 209 6.18 6.72 13.27
C VAL A 209 7.67 6.58 13.52
N ARG A 210 8.46 7.53 12.97
CA ARG A 210 9.93 7.53 12.99
C ARG A 210 10.49 8.93 12.72
N TYR A 211 11.73 9.18 13.14
CA TYR A 211 12.39 10.49 12.98
C TYR A 211 13.09 10.70 11.61
N ASN A 212 12.95 9.78 10.65
CA ASN A 212 13.68 9.84 9.38
C ASN A 212 13.54 11.20 8.66
N ASN A 213 12.32 11.73 8.60
CA ASN A 213 12.00 13.01 7.97
C ASN A 213 12.77 14.21 8.59
N ARG A 214 13.10 14.17 9.88
CA ARG A 214 13.89 15.22 10.57
C ARG A 214 15.34 15.28 10.11
N PHE A 215 15.85 14.18 9.58
CA PHE A 215 17.22 14.06 9.06
C PHE A 215 17.29 14.18 7.53
N ALA A 216 16.17 14.40 6.85
CA ALA A 216 16.09 14.45 5.39
C ALA A 216 17.01 15.50 4.74
N SER A 217 17.29 16.58 5.46
CA SER A 217 18.09 17.72 5.02
C SER A 217 19.60 17.54 5.19
N ILE A 218 20.06 16.42 5.75
CA ILE A 218 21.48 16.13 6.03
C ILE A 218 21.94 14.95 5.16
N PRO A 219 22.42 15.19 3.92
CA PRO A 219 22.74 14.13 2.96
C PRO A 219 23.78 13.13 3.47
N GLU A 220 24.70 13.57 4.33
CA GLU A 220 25.81 12.78 4.88
C GLU A 220 25.33 11.60 5.73
N LEU A 221 24.14 11.70 6.34
CA LEU A 221 23.58 10.64 7.17
C LEU A 221 22.95 9.50 6.37
N ASN A 222 22.75 9.71 5.06
CA ASN A 222 22.21 8.71 4.15
C ASN A 222 20.85 8.14 4.59
N VAL A 223 20.04 8.89 5.34
CA VAL A 223 18.73 8.45 5.87
C VAL A 223 17.70 8.46 4.74
N PRO A 224 17.08 7.31 4.40
CA PRO A 224 15.96 7.28 3.46
C PRO A 224 14.69 7.85 4.11
N VAL A 225 13.93 8.61 3.34
CA VAL A 225 12.63 9.17 3.73
C VAL A 225 11.62 8.65 2.73
N ASN A 226 10.51 8.15 3.25
CA ASN A 226 9.44 7.63 2.43
C ASN A 226 8.42 8.71 2.07
N ARG A 227 8.01 8.76 0.81
CA ARG A 227 6.99 9.65 0.27
C ARG A 227 5.91 8.82 -0.41
N ASN A 228 4.76 9.43 -0.65
CA ASN A 228 3.72 8.77 -1.43
C ASN A 228 4.18 8.67 -2.90
N PRO A 229 4.00 7.51 -3.55
CA PRO A 229 4.27 7.36 -4.98
C PRO A 229 3.37 8.28 -5.79
N VAL A 230 3.77 8.63 -7.01
CA VAL A 230 2.94 9.46 -7.91
C VAL A 230 2.48 8.64 -9.10
N ILE A 231 1.17 8.60 -9.34
CA ILE A 231 0.60 7.99 -10.56
C ILE A 231 0.62 9.04 -11.67
N THR A 232 1.52 8.89 -12.64
CA THR A 232 1.71 9.87 -13.72
C THR A 232 0.76 9.63 -14.90
N SER A 233 0.45 8.37 -15.21
CA SER A 233 -0.58 8.03 -16.19
C SER A 233 -1.24 6.69 -15.91
N ILE A 234 -2.48 6.57 -16.39
CA ILE A 234 -3.17 5.31 -16.60
C ILE A 234 -3.51 5.27 -18.07
N ASP A 235 -3.19 4.18 -18.76
CA ASP A 235 -3.37 4.06 -20.19
C ASP A 235 -4.03 2.71 -20.53
N ILE A 236 -4.87 2.69 -21.57
CA ILE A 236 -5.37 1.44 -22.18
C ILE A 236 -4.68 1.24 -23.52
N TYR A 237 -4.13 0.05 -23.74
CA TYR A 237 -3.46 -0.36 -24.97
C TYR A 237 -4.31 -1.36 -25.74
N LYS A 238 -4.44 -1.14 -27.05
CA LYS A 238 -5.07 -2.06 -28.00
C LYS A 238 -3.97 -2.80 -28.78
N VAL A 239 -3.86 -4.09 -28.54
CA VAL A 239 -2.78 -4.95 -29.06
C VAL A 239 -3.35 -5.96 -30.03
N ARG A 240 -2.78 -6.04 -31.23
CA ARG A 240 -3.24 -6.95 -32.28
C ARG A 240 -2.96 -8.41 -31.92
N GLY A 241 -3.98 -9.24 -31.99
CA GLY A 241 -3.95 -10.67 -31.68
C GLY A 241 -4.95 -11.04 -30.59
N ASP A 242 -5.62 -12.18 -30.78
CA ASP A 242 -6.57 -12.70 -29.80
C ASP A 242 -5.85 -13.45 -28.69
N LYS A 243 -6.35 -13.32 -27.45
CA LYS A 243 -5.91 -14.09 -26.28
C LYS A 243 -4.43 -13.91 -25.92
N ILE A 244 -3.88 -12.72 -26.16
CA ILE A 244 -2.57 -12.35 -25.64
C ILE A 244 -2.69 -12.22 -24.12
N SER A 245 -1.80 -12.88 -23.39
CA SER A 245 -1.82 -12.93 -21.91
C SER A 245 -0.77 -12.03 -21.27
N LEU A 246 0.23 -11.59 -22.04
CA LEU A 246 1.35 -10.78 -21.58
C LEU A 246 1.62 -9.69 -22.62
N PHE A 247 1.90 -8.49 -22.14
CA PHE A 247 2.21 -7.33 -22.95
C PHE A 247 3.13 -6.40 -22.17
N ASP A 248 4.22 -5.96 -22.79
CA ASP A 248 5.11 -4.94 -22.27
C ASP A 248 5.00 -3.66 -23.14
N PRO A 249 4.43 -2.55 -22.62
CA PRO A 249 4.23 -1.32 -23.39
C PRO A 249 5.54 -0.64 -23.82
N ASP A 250 6.69 -1.02 -23.25
CA ASP A 250 7.98 -0.45 -23.61
C ASP A 250 8.68 -1.22 -24.75
N THR A 251 8.31 -2.48 -24.99
CA THR A 251 8.96 -3.32 -26.02
C THR A 251 8.02 -3.87 -27.08
N ASP A 252 6.76 -4.10 -26.76
CA ASP A 252 5.81 -4.77 -27.65
C ASP A 252 5.05 -3.76 -28.54
N PRO A 253 4.76 -4.13 -29.80
CA PRO A 253 3.99 -3.27 -30.68
C PRO A 253 2.51 -3.24 -30.28
N PHE A 254 1.88 -2.06 -30.40
CA PHE A 254 0.45 -1.85 -30.18
C PHE A 254 -0.13 -0.98 -31.31
N ASP A 255 -1.42 -1.15 -31.59
CA ASP A 255 -2.11 -0.40 -32.63
C ASP A 255 -2.60 0.96 -32.10
N GLU A 256 -3.00 1.02 -30.83
CA GLU A 256 -3.55 2.22 -30.21
C GLU A 256 -3.19 2.30 -28.71
N ARG A 257 -2.93 3.52 -28.23
CA ARG A 257 -2.78 3.85 -26.81
C ARG A 257 -3.77 4.96 -26.47
N ILE A 258 -4.58 4.72 -25.45
CA ILE A 258 -5.63 5.63 -25.00
C ILE A 258 -5.29 6.05 -23.58
N SER A 259 -4.92 7.32 -23.40
CA SER A 259 -4.57 7.84 -22.09
C SER A 259 -5.82 8.20 -21.30
N LEU A 260 -5.96 7.63 -20.10
CA LEU A 260 -7.04 7.91 -19.19
C LEU A 260 -6.65 9.13 -18.35
N SER A 261 -7.32 10.25 -18.60
CA SER A 261 -7.02 11.54 -17.96
C SER A 261 -8.08 11.93 -16.93
N ASP A 262 -7.69 12.75 -15.98
CA ASP A 262 -8.56 13.33 -14.95
C ASP A 262 -9.45 14.46 -15.48
N SER A 263 -9.55 14.63 -16.80
CA SER A 263 -10.20 15.79 -17.44
C SER A 263 -11.74 15.80 -17.33
N GLY A 264 -12.33 14.84 -16.62
CA GLY A 264 -13.78 14.67 -16.50
C GLY A 264 -14.45 14.17 -17.80
N ILE A 265 -13.71 14.05 -18.90
CA ILE A 265 -14.18 13.47 -20.14
C ILE A 265 -13.71 12.02 -20.19
N SER A 266 -14.64 11.07 -20.12
CA SER A 266 -14.32 9.65 -20.25
C SER A 266 -13.87 9.35 -21.68
N PRO A 267 -12.61 8.97 -21.93
CA PRO A 267 -12.17 8.52 -23.25
C PRO A 267 -12.95 7.29 -23.70
N ILE A 268 -13.09 7.16 -25.01
CA ILE A 268 -13.77 6.05 -25.66
C ILE A 268 -12.72 5.04 -26.13
N VAL A 269 -12.90 3.77 -25.73
CA VAL A 269 -12.09 2.64 -26.16
C VAL A 269 -12.93 1.80 -27.14
N THR A 270 -12.46 1.69 -28.37
CA THR A 270 -13.12 0.88 -29.40
C THR A 270 -12.72 -0.59 -29.25
N ILE A 271 -13.69 -1.40 -28.83
CA ILE A 271 -13.58 -2.85 -28.65
C ILE A 271 -13.86 -3.56 -29.98
N ASP A 272 -12.86 -4.28 -30.48
CA ASP A 272 -12.85 -4.83 -31.83
C ASP A 272 -12.37 -6.28 -31.87
N LYS A 273 -12.77 -7.01 -32.91
CA LYS A 273 -12.38 -8.41 -33.12
C LYS A 273 -10.91 -8.51 -33.53
N GLY A 274 -10.19 -9.51 -33.02
CA GLY A 274 -8.78 -9.73 -33.37
C GLY A 274 -7.80 -8.99 -32.46
N TYR A 275 -8.25 -8.49 -31.31
CA TYR A 275 -7.48 -7.63 -30.42
C TYR A 275 -7.54 -8.09 -28.96
N SER A 276 -6.45 -7.86 -28.24
CA SER A 276 -6.35 -7.96 -26.79
C SER A 276 -6.12 -6.56 -26.21
N TYR A 277 -6.67 -6.31 -25.01
CA TYR A 277 -6.60 -5.01 -24.36
C TYR A 277 -5.86 -5.12 -23.05
N PHE A 278 -5.08 -4.09 -22.72
CA PHE A 278 -4.31 -4.02 -21.48
C PHE A 278 -4.49 -2.66 -20.83
N VAL A 279 -4.65 -2.64 -19.51
CA VAL A 279 -4.53 -1.42 -18.71
C VAL A 279 -3.10 -1.34 -18.17
N ALA A 280 -2.50 -0.15 -18.21
CA ALA A 280 -1.15 0.08 -17.74
C ALA A 280 -1.08 1.33 -16.87
N ALA A 281 -0.26 1.26 -15.84
CA ALA A 281 0.09 2.34 -14.95
C ALA A 281 1.51 2.83 -15.24
N LYS A 282 1.71 4.15 -15.19
CA LYS A 282 3.03 4.75 -15.05
C LYS A 282 3.10 5.48 -13.72
N THR A 283 4.22 5.30 -13.05
CA THR A 283 4.45 5.87 -11.73
C THR A 283 5.78 6.60 -11.68
N ASP A 284 5.91 7.55 -10.76
CA ASP A 284 7.11 8.33 -10.49
C ASP A 284 7.27 8.52 -8.97
N SER A 285 8.31 9.26 -8.56
CA SER A 285 8.69 9.49 -7.16
C SER A 285 9.15 8.22 -6.44
N VAL A 286 9.92 7.38 -7.14
CA VAL A 286 10.52 6.17 -6.55
C VAL A 286 11.57 6.58 -5.54
N ASP A 287 11.33 6.28 -4.27
CA ASP A 287 12.24 6.54 -3.17
C ASP A 287 13.31 5.44 -3.03
N THR A 288 14.17 5.63 -2.04
CA THR A 288 15.15 4.63 -1.63
C THR A 288 14.82 4.11 -0.25
N ALA A 289 15.15 2.85 -0.01
CA ALA A 289 15.06 2.18 1.26
C ALA A 289 16.43 1.65 1.68
N MET A 290 16.57 1.29 2.95
CA MET A 290 17.80 0.70 3.47
C MET A 290 17.42 -0.48 4.37
N SER A 291 17.98 -1.67 4.09
CA SER A 291 17.76 -2.80 5.01
C SER A 291 18.47 -2.57 6.34
N PHE A 292 18.04 -3.27 7.37
CA PHE A 292 18.68 -3.23 8.67
C PHE A 292 20.16 -3.67 8.60
N GLU A 293 20.48 -4.74 7.86
CA GLU A 293 21.85 -5.24 7.64
C GLU A 293 22.71 -4.23 6.87
N SER A 294 22.09 -3.58 5.87
CA SER A 294 22.76 -2.58 5.04
C SER A 294 23.06 -1.31 5.84
N ALA A 295 22.14 -0.91 6.73
CA ALA A 295 22.35 0.19 7.66
C ALA A 295 23.46 -0.12 8.67
N ALA A 296 23.55 -1.37 9.13
CA ALA A 296 24.58 -1.82 10.08
C ALA A 296 25.98 -1.97 9.47
N GLY A 297 26.11 -1.99 8.13
CA GLY A 297 27.38 -2.21 7.44
C GLY A 297 27.93 -3.64 7.60
N SER A 298 27.03 -4.60 7.82
CA SER A 298 27.40 -6.00 8.07
C SER A 298 28.10 -6.63 6.87
N GLY A 299 29.11 -7.47 7.14
CA GLY A 299 29.95 -8.08 6.11
C GLY A 299 30.99 -7.16 5.47
N GLY A 300 31.28 -6.01 6.09
CA GLY A 300 32.31 -5.07 5.62
C GLY A 300 31.92 -4.29 4.37
N GLN A 301 30.63 -4.30 4.01
CA GLN A 301 30.10 -3.53 2.89
C GLN A 301 29.65 -2.14 3.38
N PRO A 302 29.86 -1.07 2.58
CA PRO A 302 29.32 0.24 2.90
C PRO A 302 27.79 0.22 2.89
N SER A 303 27.17 1.16 3.61
CA SER A 303 25.72 1.27 3.64
C SER A 303 25.16 1.44 2.23
N LYS A 304 24.25 0.54 1.85
CA LYS A 304 23.67 0.50 0.52
C LYS A 304 22.19 0.86 0.58
N LYS A 305 21.81 1.83 -0.24
CA LYS A 305 20.41 2.14 -0.55
C LYS A 305 19.91 1.22 -1.66
N TYR A 306 18.67 0.81 -1.54
CA TYR A 306 17.93 0.04 -2.52
C TYR A 306 16.80 0.90 -3.04
N THR A 307 16.58 0.87 -4.33
CA THR A 307 15.36 1.43 -4.91
C THR A 307 14.18 0.59 -4.45
N GLU A 308 13.12 1.25 -4.00
CA GLU A 308 11.88 0.55 -3.68
C GLU A 308 11.19 0.02 -4.94
N ASN A 309 10.19 -0.84 -4.75
CA ASN A 309 9.27 -1.19 -5.83
C ASN A 309 7.94 -0.49 -5.60
N HIS A 310 7.23 -0.18 -6.68
CA HIS A 310 5.83 0.19 -6.59
C HIS A 310 4.98 -1.04 -6.90
N LEU A 311 4.05 -1.34 -6.00
CA LEU A 311 3.01 -2.32 -6.22
C LEU A 311 1.71 -1.60 -6.58
N THR A 312 0.92 -2.24 -7.43
CA THR A 312 -0.37 -1.71 -7.85
C THR A 312 -1.49 -2.54 -7.26
N GLN A 313 -2.66 -1.92 -7.15
CA GLN A 313 -3.91 -2.62 -7.00
C GLN A 313 -4.97 -1.93 -7.84
N TRP A 314 -5.49 -2.64 -8.83
CA TRP A 314 -6.59 -2.13 -9.65
C TRP A 314 -7.93 -2.43 -8.96
N TYR A 315 -8.92 -1.57 -9.19
CA TYR A 315 -10.30 -1.81 -8.82
C TYR A 315 -11.18 -1.26 -9.93
N TYR A 316 -12.38 -1.79 -10.09
CA TYR A 316 -13.32 -1.22 -11.05
C TYR A 316 -14.77 -1.39 -10.63
N GLU A 317 -15.62 -0.49 -11.11
CA GLU A 317 -17.07 -0.53 -10.99
C GLU A 317 -17.67 -0.23 -12.37
N LEU A 318 -18.65 -1.03 -12.77
CA LEU A 318 -19.36 -0.81 -14.03
C LEU A 318 -20.55 0.09 -13.77
N TYR A 319 -20.91 0.92 -14.74
CA TYR A 319 -22.00 1.88 -14.55
C TYR A 319 -23.33 1.16 -14.27
N GLY A 320 -23.83 1.28 -13.03
CA GLY A 320 -24.87 0.38 -12.49
C GLY A 320 -26.21 0.32 -13.26
N LYS A 321 -26.56 1.34 -14.05
CA LYS A 321 -27.77 1.30 -14.92
C LYS A 321 -27.64 0.28 -16.06
N GLU A 322 -26.42 -0.02 -16.46
CA GLU A 322 -26.09 -0.86 -17.62
C GLU A 322 -26.12 -2.36 -17.29
N LEU A 323 -26.07 -2.72 -16.01
CA LEU A 323 -25.94 -4.11 -15.55
C LEU A 323 -27.27 -4.85 -15.41
N ASN A 324 -28.40 -4.16 -15.60
CA ASN A 324 -29.72 -4.79 -15.47
C ASN A 324 -29.90 -5.89 -16.54
N LYS A 325 -30.07 -7.14 -16.08
CA LYS A 325 -30.15 -8.35 -16.91
C LYS A 325 -28.87 -8.72 -17.65
N VAL A 326 -27.71 -8.20 -17.26
CA VAL A 326 -26.41 -8.66 -17.77
C VAL A 326 -25.90 -9.75 -16.82
N SER A 327 -25.41 -10.88 -17.35
CA SER A 327 -24.86 -11.95 -16.53
C SER A 327 -23.55 -11.52 -15.90
N ALA A 328 -23.25 -11.98 -14.68
CA ALA A 328 -21.97 -11.68 -14.05
C ALA A 328 -20.76 -12.26 -14.79
N TYR A 329 -20.98 -13.26 -15.64
CA TYR A 329 -19.98 -13.86 -16.51
C TYR A 329 -19.67 -13.01 -17.76
N ASP A 330 -20.52 -12.03 -18.08
CA ASP A 330 -20.43 -11.24 -19.31
C ASP A 330 -19.83 -9.85 -19.06
N TYR A 331 -19.41 -9.58 -17.83
CA TYR A 331 -18.84 -8.30 -17.44
C TYR A 331 -17.39 -8.12 -17.88
N MET A 332 -16.97 -6.87 -17.97
CA MET A 332 -15.56 -6.49 -18.06
C MET A 332 -14.79 -7.02 -16.85
N ASN A 333 -13.50 -7.35 -17.05
CA ASN A 333 -12.59 -7.79 -16.01
C ASN A 333 -11.18 -7.25 -16.21
N ILE A 334 -10.47 -6.94 -15.12
CA ILE A 334 -9.02 -6.67 -15.12
C ILE A 334 -8.36 -7.84 -14.39
N VAL A 335 -7.45 -8.55 -15.05
CA VAL A 335 -6.85 -9.78 -14.50
C VAL A 335 -5.62 -9.47 -13.66
N ASN A 336 -5.35 -10.30 -12.65
CA ASN A 336 -4.08 -10.38 -11.91
C ASN A 336 -3.58 -9.04 -11.36
N MET A 337 -4.49 -8.19 -10.87
CA MET A 337 -4.36 -6.76 -10.60
C MET A 337 -3.24 -6.23 -9.66
N GLN A 338 -2.08 -6.86 -9.59
CA GLN A 338 -0.95 -6.52 -8.73
C GLN A 338 0.30 -6.10 -9.53
N ASN A 339 0.21 -5.96 -10.85
CA ASN A 339 1.28 -5.45 -11.70
C ASN A 339 0.90 -4.12 -12.37
N MET A 340 1.94 -3.45 -12.87
CA MET A 340 1.81 -2.18 -13.59
C MET A 340 1.04 -2.33 -14.90
N VAL A 341 1.02 -3.52 -15.50
CA VAL A 341 0.34 -3.79 -16.77
C VAL A 341 -0.50 -5.04 -16.61
N GLU A 342 -1.79 -4.95 -16.90
CA GLU A 342 -2.73 -6.04 -16.71
C GLU A 342 -3.65 -6.24 -17.91
N PRO A 343 -4.02 -7.50 -18.23
CA PRO A 343 -5.05 -7.77 -19.21
C PRO A 343 -6.38 -7.15 -18.79
N LEU A 344 -6.95 -6.34 -19.69
CA LEU A 344 -8.31 -5.83 -19.61
C LEU A 344 -9.17 -6.69 -20.54
N TYR A 345 -10.04 -7.52 -19.99
CA TYR A 345 -11.05 -8.23 -20.76
C TYR A 345 -12.28 -7.33 -20.91
N PRO A 346 -12.63 -6.93 -22.14
CA PRO A 346 -13.86 -6.19 -22.40
C PRO A 346 -15.08 -7.02 -21.99
N ALA A 347 -16.21 -6.35 -21.75
CA ALA A 347 -17.45 -7.07 -21.51
C ALA A 347 -17.88 -7.86 -22.75
N LEU A 348 -18.50 -9.02 -22.52
CA LEU A 348 -19.15 -9.78 -23.58
C LEU A 348 -20.50 -9.14 -23.95
N ASP A 349 -21.14 -8.48 -22.99
CA ASP A 349 -22.40 -7.76 -23.22
C ASP A 349 -22.16 -6.28 -23.50
N ALA A 350 -22.43 -5.83 -24.73
CA ALA A 350 -22.23 -4.44 -25.16
C ALA A 350 -23.15 -3.41 -24.48
N ARG A 351 -24.11 -3.84 -23.64
CA ARG A 351 -24.83 -2.93 -22.76
C ARG A 351 -23.91 -2.29 -21.72
N VAL A 352 -22.80 -2.94 -21.37
CA VAL A 352 -21.73 -2.39 -20.52
C VAL A 352 -20.89 -1.41 -21.34
N GLN A 353 -21.24 -0.13 -21.28
CA GLN A 353 -20.66 0.95 -22.07
C GLN A 353 -19.70 1.82 -21.28
N GLY A 354 -19.57 1.63 -19.98
CA GLY A 354 -18.57 2.34 -19.21
C GLY A 354 -18.24 1.75 -17.85
N ALA A 355 -17.11 2.20 -17.32
CA ALA A 355 -16.59 1.80 -16.03
C ALA A 355 -15.84 2.96 -15.36
N THR A 356 -15.89 2.96 -14.04
CA THR A 356 -14.92 3.67 -13.20
C THR A 356 -13.81 2.68 -12.87
N ILE A 357 -12.55 3.08 -13.07
CA ILE A 357 -11.37 2.30 -12.73
C ILE A 357 -10.59 3.09 -11.67
N TRP A 358 -10.23 2.43 -10.59
CA TRP A 358 -9.31 2.96 -9.59
C TRP A 358 -7.99 2.21 -9.68
N LEU A 359 -6.90 2.96 -9.56
CA LEU A 359 -5.57 2.42 -9.39
C LEU A 359 -5.02 2.94 -8.07
N GLN A 360 -4.77 2.01 -7.15
CA GLN A 360 -3.95 2.26 -5.97
C GLN A 360 -2.52 1.87 -6.29
N VAL A 361 -1.57 2.73 -5.91
CA VAL A 361 -0.15 2.42 -5.93
C VAL A 361 0.38 2.60 -4.53
N TYR A 362 1.12 1.62 -4.05
CA TYR A 362 1.84 1.69 -2.78
C TYR A 362 3.29 1.30 -2.99
N ASP A 363 4.18 1.94 -2.23
CA ASP A 363 5.56 1.51 -2.22
C ASP A 363 5.73 0.20 -1.43
N GLN A 364 6.77 -0.55 -1.78
CA GLN A 364 7.15 -1.75 -1.06
C GLN A 364 8.65 -1.94 -1.03
N TYR A 365 9.14 -2.22 0.18
CA TYR A 365 10.48 -2.78 0.39
C TYR A 365 10.49 -3.70 1.62
N LEU A 366 10.92 -4.95 1.42
CA LEU A 366 10.83 -6.01 2.44
C LEU A 366 12.00 -6.01 3.46
N GLY A 367 13.03 -5.19 3.25
CA GLY A 367 14.24 -5.20 4.09
C GLY A 367 14.21 -4.24 5.27
N GLU A 368 13.19 -3.38 5.39
CA GLU A 368 13.15 -2.32 6.39
C GLU A 368 12.09 -2.59 7.46
N ARG A 369 12.49 -2.49 8.73
CA ARG A 369 11.60 -2.71 9.87
C ARG A 369 10.55 -1.61 9.94
N LEU A 370 9.27 -2.02 9.94
CA LEU A 370 8.12 -1.11 10.03
C LEU A 370 8.17 0.00 8.98
N ARG A 371 8.59 -0.34 7.76
CA ARG A 371 8.57 0.61 6.63
C ARG A 371 7.17 1.27 6.54
N PRO A 372 7.10 2.61 6.53
CA PRO A 372 5.88 3.33 6.19
C PRO A 372 5.45 2.94 4.78
N GLU A 373 4.17 2.60 4.62
CA GLU A 373 3.59 2.32 3.31
C GLU A 373 3.04 3.65 2.78
N GLY A 374 3.80 4.31 1.90
CA GLY A 374 3.31 5.43 1.13
C GLY A 374 2.34 4.93 0.07
N SER A 375 1.26 5.68 -0.15
CA SER A 375 0.24 5.29 -1.12
C SER A 375 -0.36 6.49 -1.85
N THR A 376 -0.83 6.23 -3.06
CA THR A 376 -1.62 7.15 -3.86
C THR A 376 -2.73 6.38 -4.57
N LEU A 377 -3.90 7.00 -4.66
CA LEU A 377 -5.05 6.49 -5.38
C LEU A 377 -5.39 7.43 -6.53
N LYS A 378 -5.64 6.88 -7.70
CA LYS A 378 -6.13 7.62 -8.87
C LYS A 378 -7.40 6.96 -9.40
N GLU A 379 -8.38 7.79 -9.71
CA GLU A 379 -9.65 7.38 -10.32
C GLU A 379 -9.69 7.87 -11.76
N VAL A 380 -10.14 7.01 -12.67
CA VAL A 380 -10.37 7.36 -14.06
C VAL A 380 -11.67 6.73 -14.56
N TYR A 381 -12.28 7.40 -15.53
CA TYR A 381 -13.52 6.97 -16.16
C TYR A 381 -13.24 6.52 -17.58
N VAL A 382 -13.88 5.45 -18.04
CA VAL A 382 -13.72 4.94 -19.40
C VAL A 382 -15.07 4.59 -20.01
N ARG A 383 -15.20 4.81 -21.32
CA ARG A 383 -16.33 4.34 -22.12
C ARG A 383 -15.89 3.34 -23.17
N PHE A 384 -16.77 2.41 -23.50
CA PHE A 384 -16.54 1.37 -24.48
C PHE A 384 -17.51 1.51 -25.65
N GLU A 385 -16.97 1.38 -26.86
CA GLU A 385 -17.76 1.24 -28.09
C GLU A 385 -17.39 -0.08 -28.76
N TYR A 386 -18.38 -0.91 -29.03
CA TYR A 386 -18.16 -2.26 -29.58
C TYR A 386 -18.41 -2.25 -31.09
N THR A 387 -17.48 -2.80 -31.87
CA THR A 387 -17.67 -2.94 -33.31
C THR A 387 -18.65 -4.07 -33.63
N ASP A 388 -19.35 -3.98 -34.76
CA ASP A 388 -20.22 -5.05 -35.25
C ASP A 388 -19.47 -6.39 -35.38
N ALA A 389 -18.19 -6.33 -35.76
CA ALA A 389 -17.33 -7.50 -35.90
C ALA A 389 -17.06 -8.18 -34.55
N TYR A 390 -16.85 -7.41 -33.48
CA TYR A 390 -16.73 -7.94 -32.13
C TYR A 390 -18.03 -8.58 -31.68
N MET A 391 -19.16 -7.88 -31.85
CA MET A 391 -20.47 -8.38 -31.43
C MET A 391 -20.83 -9.70 -32.10
N ALA A 392 -20.60 -9.82 -33.40
CA ALA A 392 -20.82 -11.06 -34.13
C ALA A 392 -19.95 -12.22 -33.63
N SER A 393 -18.80 -11.94 -32.99
CA SER A 393 -17.89 -12.99 -32.48
C SER A 393 -18.21 -13.47 -31.07
N VAL A 394 -19.05 -12.75 -30.33
CA VAL A 394 -19.48 -13.14 -28.98
C VAL A 394 -20.69 -14.07 -29.03
N ASP A 395 -21.49 -13.98 -30.11
CA ASP A 395 -22.66 -14.83 -30.34
C ASP A 395 -22.32 -16.24 -30.90
N ASP A 396 -21.08 -16.43 -31.38
CA ASP A 396 -20.54 -17.69 -31.94
C ASP A 396 -19.92 -18.59 -30.84
#